data_AF-A0A135THF6-F1
#
_entry.id   AF-A0A135THF6-F1
#
_cell.length_a   1.000
_cell.length_b   1.000
_cell.length_c   1.000
_cell.angle_alpha   90.00
_cell.angle_beta   90.00
_cell.angle_gamma   90.00
#
_symmetry.space_group_name_H-M   'P 1'
#
loop_
_entity.id
_entity.type
_entity.pdbx_description
1 polymer ?
#
loop_
_entity_poly.entity_id
_entity_poly.type
_entity_poly.pdbx_seq_one_letter_code
_entity_poly.pdbx_strand_id
1 'polypeptide(L)'
;MYVHQNGTGCDLNNERLGDRSFVSSSLAQHALETIETTASGVVTIQPTRASSFHPNVPIEAEAPLACCALSLYQYLHFGNFQKMEALANKGLSLSKRMLESHDASGSGQFAESIRRAWWMAPFDEAIDSSSFKIPYPSHRGDTEIWIQYIRAEEALVAATLMLAALLKGFNSETTASSFNWNIGALDAVITHQLEQSNLCQIQPPDELGTVDNPESKLVICLRITTRVRLMSARIKLHRYRAFIDHPQILKKFESLPPSDSSIPLAQVINGNSSISDKAALVFPLSSNHSHNVCLESATAIAAGLEVLASLGTYTTPAACSANLASFTLMMISHFQASADAKGSSSSTRLDVQYQCKKQLNVAISALDKFSNAFGFVKALKGQLVTAAVACDLYDATSSTED
;
A
#
# COMPACT_ATOMS: atom_id res chain seq x y z
N MET A 1 8.28 25.54 35.71
CA MET A 1 7.42 25.52 36.91
C MET A 1 7.30 24.06 37.31
N TYR A 2 7.90 23.70 38.45
CA TYR A 2 7.92 22.32 38.95
C TYR A 2 6.49 21.88 39.30
N VAL A 3 6.09 20.69 38.85
CA VAL A 3 4.88 20.02 39.34
C VAL A 3 5.24 18.61 39.77
N HIS A 4 4.92 18.36 41.05
CA HIS A 4 5.07 17.14 41.81
C HIS A 4 4.46 15.91 41.11
N GLN A 5 5.20 14.80 41.17
CA GLN A 5 4.66 13.46 41.04
C GLN A 5 3.82 13.13 42.27
N ASN A 6 2.56 12.73 42.08
CA ASN A 6 1.84 11.88 43.02
C ASN A 6 1.23 10.73 42.23
N GLY A 7 1.55 9.51 42.67
CA GLY A 7 1.13 8.27 42.06
C GLY A 7 -0.32 7.95 42.38
N THR A 8 -1.08 7.70 41.33
CA THR A 8 -2.21 6.78 41.30
C THR A 8 -2.10 6.05 39.96
N GLY A 9 -2.06 4.72 39.99
CA GLY A 9 -2.00 3.89 38.80
C GLY A 9 -3.23 4.12 37.92
N CYS A 10 -3.08 5.00 36.94
CA CYS A 10 -3.99 5.14 35.82
C CYS A 10 -3.33 4.50 34.61
N ASP A 11 -4.13 3.79 33.82
CA ASP A 11 -3.76 3.20 32.55
C ASP A 11 -3.00 4.19 31.64
N LEU A 12 -1.66 4.16 31.72
CA LEU A 12 -0.78 5.01 30.91
C LEU A 12 -0.95 4.79 29.40
N ASN A 13 -1.55 3.65 29.01
CA ASN A 13 -1.90 3.35 27.63
C ASN A 13 -3.17 4.08 27.17
N ASN A 14 -4.14 4.32 28.06
CA ASN A 14 -5.43 4.94 27.71
C ASN A 14 -5.35 6.49 27.65
N GLU A 15 -4.53 7.11 28.50
CA GLU A 15 -4.25 8.55 28.41
C GLU A 15 -3.44 8.91 27.15
N ARG A 16 -2.49 8.05 26.73
CA ARG A 16 -1.74 8.21 25.46
C ARG A 16 -2.61 8.01 24.21
N LEU A 17 -3.69 7.22 24.30
CA LEU A 17 -4.65 6.98 23.22
C LEU A 17 -5.52 8.22 22.93
N GLY A 18 -6.01 8.89 23.98
CA GLY A 18 -6.76 10.15 23.84
C GLY A 18 -5.91 11.26 23.22
N ASP A 19 -4.63 11.31 23.59
CA ASP A 19 -3.67 12.32 23.12
C ASP A 19 -3.41 12.23 21.62
N ARG A 20 -3.20 11.01 21.06
CA ARG A 20 -2.91 10.85 19.63
C ARG A 20 -4.08 11.14 18.70
N SER A 21 -5.30 10.73 19.09
CA SER A 21 -6.51 11.03 18.31
C SER A 21 -6.79 12.54 18.31
N PHE A 22 -6.63 13.19 19.47
CA PHE A 22 -6.76 14.63 19.61
C PHE A 22 -5.73 15.39 18.76
N VAL A 23 -4.45 15.01 18.84
CA VAL A 23 -3.37 15.60 18.03
C VAL A 23 -3.64 15.44 16.54
N SER A 24 -4.04 14.26 16.08
CA SER A 24 -4.36 14.03 14.66
C SER A 24 -5.53 14.90 14.16
N SER A 25 -6.54 15.10 15.00
CA SER A 25 -7.69 15.96 14.68
C SER A 25 -7.31 17.44 14.65
N SER A 26 -6.48 17.89 15.60
CA SER A 26 -5.96 19.26 15.63
C SER A 26 -5.09 19.58 14.42
N LEU A 27 -4.23 18.65 14.01
CA LEU A 27 -3.41 18.81 12.80
C LEU A 27 -4.27 18.84 11.53
N ALA A 28 -5.30 17.99 11.47
CA ALA A 28 -6.25 18.00 10.36
C ALA A 28 -7.02 19.34 10.28
N GLN A 29 -7.44 19.89 11.42
CA GLN A 29 -8.11 21.19 11.47
C GLN A 29 -7.20 22.31 10.95
N HIS A 30 -5.94 22.35 11.40
CA HIS A 30 -4.97 23.33 10.93
C HIS A 30 -4.71 23.18 9.42
N ALA A 31 -4.62 21.95 8.91
CA ALA A 31 -4.44 21.71 7.48
C ALA A 31 -5.63 22.21 6.64
N LEU A 32 -6.87 22.08 7.17
CA LEU A 32 -8.07 22.62 6.53
C LEU A 32 -8.02 24.15 6.47
N GLU A 33 -7.65 24.80 7.58
CA GLU A 33 -7.49 26.25 7.66
C GLU A 33 -6.47 26.76 6.63
N THR A 34 -5.30 26.10 6.51
CA THR A 34 -4.28 26.42 5.51
C THR A 34 -4.82 26.34 4.07
N ILE A 35 -5.67 25.36 3.78
CA ILE A 35 -6.29 25.20 2.46
C ILE A 35 -7.31 26.31 2.20
N GLU A 36 -8.11 26.68 3.20
CA GLU A 36 -9.12 27.74 3.10
C GLU A 36 -8.47 29.11 2.90
N THR A 37 -7.45 29.46 3.68
CA THR A 37 -6.72 30.73 3.54
C THR A 37 -6.07 30.89 2.17
N THR A 38 -5.55 29.80 1.62
CA THR A 38 -4.93 29.77 0.29
C THR A 38 -5.97 29.86 -0.84
N ALA A 39 -7.14 29.24 -0.65
CA ALA A 39 -8.24 29.31 -1.63
C ALA A 39 -8.90 30.70 -1.68
N SER A 40 -8.99 31.39 -0.54
CA SER A 40 -9.56 32.75 -0.45
C SER A 40 -8.64 33.85 -0.98
N GLY A 41 -7.40 33.54 -1.38
CA GLY A 41 -6.44 34.53 -1.89
C GLY A 41 -5.94 35.53 -0.85
N VAL A 42 -6.14 35.24 0.45
CA VAL A 42 -5.77 36.11 1.58
C VAL A 42 -4.25 36.20 1.74
N VAL A 43 -3.51 35.19 1.28
CA VAL A 43 -2.05 35.21 1.25
C VAL A 43 -1.60 35.90 -0.03
N THR A 44 -1.02 37.10 0.08
CA THR A 44 -0.28 37.73 -1.02
C THR A 44 0.97 36.90 -1.29
N ILE A 45 0.91 36.06 -2.32
CA ILE A 45 1.95 35.11 -2.68
C ILE A 45 3.17 35.88 -3.20
N GLN A 46 4.22 35.98 -2.37
CA GLN A 46 5.54 36.39 -2.82
C GLN A 46 6.34 35.13 -3.17
N PRO A 47 6.78 34.92 -4.42
CA PRO A 47 7.32 33.65 -4.96
C PRO A 47 8.60 33.08 -4.34
N THR A 48 9.02 33.55 -3.16
CA THR A 48 10.32 33.22 -2.55
C THR A 48 10.25 33.08 -1.03
N ARG A 49 9.07 33.17 -0.41
CA ARG A 49 8.96 33.10 1.04
C ARG A 49 8.92 31.65 1.52
N ALA A 50 9.86 31.29 2.38
CA ALA A 50 9.85 30.00 3.06
C ALA A 50 8.61 29.87 3.97
N SER A 51 8.08 28.65 4.00
CA SER A 51 7.06 28.18 4.93
C SER A 51 7.51 28.36 6.37
N SER A 52 6.55 28.62 7.26
CA SER A 52 6.81 28.61 8.71
C SER A 52 7.09 27.20 9.26
N PHE A 53 6.71 26.15 8.52
CA PHE A 53 6.91 24.75 8.90
C PHE A 53 8.31 24.25 8.56
N HIS A 54 8.89 24.68 7.44
CA HIS A 54 10.20 24.20 7.02
C HIS A 54 10.94 25.20 6.10
N PRO A 55 12.23 25.51 6.37
CA PRO A 55 12.97 26.54 5.64
C PRO A 55 13.21 26.23 4.16
N ASN A 56 13.11 24.95 3.75
CA ASN A 56 13.26 24.52 2.35
C ASN A 56 11.92 24.22 1.66
N VAL A 57 10.79 24.63 2.24
CA VAL A 57 9.46 24.48 1.63
C VAL A 57 8.92 25.88 1.34
N PRO A 58 8.48 26.19 0.12
CA PRO A 58 7.86 27.48 -0.18
C PRO A 58 6.43 27.49 0.37
N ILE A 59 5.91 28.67 0.72
CA ILE A 59 4.55 28.80 1.28
C ILE A 59 3.47 28.24 0.33
N GLU A 60 3.71 28.32 -0.97
CA GLU A 60 2.87 27.82 -2.05
C GLU A 60 2.70 26.29 -2.02
N ALA A 61 3.67 25.57 -1.43
CA ALA A 61 3.61 24.12 -1.29
C ALA A 61 2.78 23.67 -0.07
N GLU A 62 2.48 24.56 0.89
CA GLU A 62 1.77 24.18 2.13
C GLU A 62 0.37 23.62 1.83
N ALA A 63 -0.43 24.33 1.01
CA ALA A 63 -1.79 23.89 0.70
C ALA A 63 -1.86 22.59 -0.12
N PRO A 64 -1.03 22.39 -1.18
CA PRO A 64 -0.93 21.09 -1.84
C PRO A 64 -0.55 19.95 -0.89
N LEU A 65 0.45 20.16 -0.02
CA LEU A 65 0.89 19.16 0.96
C LEU A 65 -0.19 18.87 2.01
N ALA A 66 -0.89 19.90 2.47
CA ALA A 66 -2.04 19.78 3.37
C ALA A 66 -3.16 18.95 2.73
N CYS A 67 -3.47 19.18 1.45
CA CYS A 67 -4.44 18.36 0.70
C CYS A 67 -4.01 16.88 0.67
N CYS A 68 -2.72 16.59 0.40
CA CYS A 68 -2.21 15.22 0.40
C CYS A 68 -2.35 14.55 1.78
N ALA A 69 -1.95 15.24 2.84
CA ALA A 69 -2.06 14.75 4.21
C ALA A 69 -3.52 14.52 4.63
N LEU A 70 -4.43 15.46 4.30
CA LEU A 70 -5.85 15.34 4.62
C LEU A 70 -6.55 14.27 3.79
N SER A 71 -6.19 14.10 2.52
CA SER A 71 -6.70 13.02 1.68
C SER A 71 -6.41 11.66 2.34
N LEU A 72 -5.16 11.49 2.79
CA LEU A 72 -4.71 10.31 3.53
C LEU A 72 -5.43 10.15 4.87
N TYR A 73 -5.64 11.24 5.60
CA TYR A 73 -6.38 11.25 6.86
C TYR A 73 -7.84 10.83 6.67
N GLN A 74 -8.54 11.37 5.65
CA GLN A 74 -9.91 10.98 5.33
C GLN A 74 -10.02 9.50 4.99
N TYR A 75 -9.04 8.98 4.27
CA TYR A 75 -8.95 7.55 3.96
C TYR A 75 -8.74 6.70 5.21
N LEU A 76 -7.69 6.98 5.99
CA LEU A 76 -7.29 6.11 7.08
C LEU A 76 -8.15 6.25 8.33
N HIS A 77 -8.63 7.45 8.62
CA HIS A 77 -9.40 7.69 9.82
C HIS A 77 -10.86 7.35 9.60
N PHE A 78 -11.46 7.83 8.51
CA PHE A 78 -12.90 7.71 8.27
C PHE A 78 -13.29 6.70 7.18
N GLY A 79 -12.35 6.23 6.35
CA GLY A 79 -12.70 5.46 5.15
C GLY A 79 -13.52 6.26 4.14
N ASN A 80 -13.43 7.60 4.18
CA ASN A 80 -14.25 8.47 3.32
C ASN A 80 -13.57 8.68 1.96
N PHE A 81 -13.83 7.76 1.03
CA PHE A 81 -13.26 7.79 -0.31
C PHE A 81 -13.61 9.05 -1.10
N GLN A 82 -14.86 9.53 -1.01
CA GLN A 82 -15.30 10.71 -1.74
C GLN A 82 -14.57 11.98 -1.28
N LYS A 83 -14.42 12.18 0.03
CA LYS A 83 -13.64 13.32 0.56
C LYS A 83 -12.14 13.17 0.27
N MET A 84 -11.61 11.95 0.38
CA MET A 84 -10.23 11.64 0.04
C MET A 84 -9.93 12.04 -1.42
N GLU A 85 -10.80 11.65 -2.36
CA GLU A 85 -10.70 11.96 -3.79
C GLU A 85 -10.87 13.46 -4.07
N ALA A 86 -11.84 14.12 -3.43
CA ALA A 86 -12.01 15.56 -3.59
C ALA A 86 -10.78 16.36 -3.12
N LEU A 87 -10.18 15.97 -2.00
CA LEU A 87 -8.95 16.58 -1.48
C LEU A 87 -7.74 16.25 -2.36
N ALA A 88 -7.66 15.03 -2.87
CA ALA A 88 -6.66 14.59 -3.83
C ALA A 88 -6.66 15.48 -5.09
N ASN A 89 -7.83 15.64 -5.72
CA ASN A 89 -8.02 16.48 -6.91
C ASN A 89 -7.74 17.96 -6.63
N LYS A 90 -8.14 18.46 -5.46
CA LYS A 90 -7.79 19.81 -5.02
C LYS A 90 -6.28 19.98 -4.86
N GLY A 91 -5.61 19.01 -4.26
CA GLY A 91 -4.14 18.98 -4.12
C GLY A 91 -3.44 19.05 -5.49
N LEU A 92 -3.90 18.24 -6.46
CA LEU A 92 -3.37 18.26 -7.83
C LEU A 92 -3.54 19.62 -8.50
N SER A 93 -4.73 20.23 -8.41
CA SER A 93 -4.99 21.58 -8.94
C SER A 93 -4.07 22.63 -8.31
N LEU A 94 -3.85 22.56 -7.00
CA LEU A 94 -2.93 23.47 -6.29
C LEU A 94 -1.48 23.26 -6.70
N SER A 95 -1.04 22.00 -6.86
CA SER A 95 0.32 21.69 -7.33
C SER A 95 0.56 22.19 -8.75
N LYS A 96 -0.44 22.10 -9.65
CA LYS A 96 -0.35 22.67 -11.00
C LYS A 96 -0.13 24.19 -10.95
N ARG A 97 -0.91 24.92 -10.15
CA ARG A 97 -0.73 26.38 -9.96
C ARG A 97 0.64 26.74 -9.40
N MET A 98 1.14 25.96 -8.44
CA MET A 98 2.49 26.16 -7.90
C MET A 98 3.55 26.01 -8.99
N LEU A 99 3.43 25.02 -9.89
CA LEU A 99 4.38 24.80 -10.99
C LEU A 99 4.33 25.89 -12.07
N GLU A 100 3.23 26.62 -12.22
CA GLU A 100 3.17 27.79 -13.11
C GLU A 100 4.05 28.95 -12.59
N SER A 101 4.24 29.03 -11.27
CA SER A 101 4.97 30.11 -10.60
C SER A 101 6.41 29.78 -10.23
N HIS A 102 6.81 28.51 -10.27
CA HIS A 102 8.15 28.08 -9.87
C HIS A 102 8.79 27.11 -10.87
N ASP A 103 10.09 27.27 -11.10
CA ASP A 103 10.89 26.31 -11.87
C ASP A 103 11.32 25.12 -11.01
N ALA A 104 10.60 24.01 -11.13
CA ALA A 104 10.95 22.73 -10.49
C ALA A 104 12.13 22.00 -11.18
N SER A 105 12.52 22.44 -12.39
CA SER A 105 13.62 21.84 -13.17
C SER A 105 14.98 22.38 -12.75
N GLY A 106 15.00 23.54 -12.08
CA GLY A 106 16.23 24.20 -11.62
C GLY A 106 16.82 23.60 -10.33
N SER A 107 17.95 24.19 -9.92
CA SER A 107 18.69 23.90 -8.68
C SER A 107 18.35 24.85 -7.52
N GLY A 108 17.19 25.51 -7.58
CA GLY A 108 16.76 26.47 -6.56
C GLY A 108 16.54 25.83 -5.19
N GLN A 109 16.66 26.64 -4.12
CA GLN A 109 16.49 26.20 -2.72
C GLN A 109 15.19 25.42 -2.47
N PHE A 110 14.12 25.79 -3.15
CA PHE A 110 12.80 25.16 -3.02
C PHE A 110 12.53 24.05 -4.05
N ALA A 111 13.39 23.89 -5.06
CA ALA A 111 13.11 23.04 -6.21
C ALA A 111 12.81 21.58 -5.81
N GLU A 112 13.54 21.05 -4.82
CA GLU A 112 13.32 19.69 -4.32
C GLU A 112 11.97 19.54 -3.62
N SER A 113 11.56 20.50 -2.79
CA SER A 113 10.27 20.45 -2.11
C SER A 113 9.09 20.57 -3.08
N ILE A 114 9.25 21.36 -4.14
CA ILE A 114 8.27 21.53 -5.21
C ILE A 114 8.13 20.22 -5.98
N ARG A 115 9.25 19.57 -6.35
CA ARG A 115 9.23 18.23 -6.97
C ARG A 115 8.51 17.23 -6.09
N ARG A 116 8.83 17.15 -4.79
CA ARG A 116 8.16 16.23 -3.86
C ARG A 116 6.67 16.52 -3.73
N ALA A 117 6.27 17.78 -3.58
CA ALA A 117 4.86 18.17 -3.49
C ALA A 117 4.08 17.83 -4.78
N TRP A 118 4.70 17.96 -5.95
CA TRP A 118 4.14 17.51 -7.22
C TRP A 118 3.96 15.98 -7.25
N TRP A 119 5.05 15.23 -7.00
CA TRP A 119 5.05 13.77 -7.11
C TRP A 119 4.28 13.05 -5.99
N MET A 120 3.93 13.74 -4.89
CA MET A 120 3.05 13.21 -3.84
C MET A 120 1.57 13.50 -4.09
N ALA A 121 1.22 14.37 -5.04
CA ALA A 121 -0.18 14.62 -5.36
C ALA A 121 -0.79 13.36 -6.01
N PRO A 122 -1.87 12.80 -5.44
CA PRO A 122 -2.50 11.57 -5.95
C PRO A 122 -2.90 11.69 -7.42
N PHE A 123 -2.49 10.68 -8.18
CA PHE A 123 -2.49 10.64 -9.65
C PHE A 123 -3.80 10.08 -10.19
N ASP A 124 -4.58 10.89 -10.91
CA ASP A 124 -5.61 10.37 -11.84
C ASP A 124 -5.41 10.90 -13.28
N GLU A 125 -4.75 12.06 -13.46
CA GLU A 125 -4.59 12.68 -14.80
C GLU A 125 -3.14 13.02 -15.20
N ALA A 126 -2.12 12.71 -14.40
CA ALA A 126 -0.73 13.10 -14.72
C ALA A 126 -0.08 12.32 -15.88
N ILE A 127 -0.81 11.40 -16.53
CA ILE A 127 -0.32 10.67 -17.71
C ILE A 127 -0.38 11.55 -18.98
N ASP A 128 -1.07 12.70 -18.96
CA ASP A 128 -0.81 13.77 -19.94
C ASP A 128 0.32 14.70 -19.46
N SER A 129 1.47 14.10 -19.16
CA SER A 129 2.71 14.77 -18.73
C SER A 129 3.37 15.63 -19.82
N SER A 130 2.69 15.85 -20.95
CA SER A 130 3.21 16.62 -22.08
C SER A 130 3.44 18.11 -21.73
N SER A 131 2.73 18.64 -20.73
CA SER A 131 2.76 20.06 -20.37
C SER A 131 3.86 20.44 -19.37
N PHE A 132 4.25 19.55 -18.45
CA PHE A 132 5.24 19.83 -17.40
C PHE A 132 6.25 18.69 -17.28
N LYS A 133 7.49 18.90 -17.77
CA LYS A 133 8.62 17.97 -17.59
C LYS A 133 9.24 18.15 -16.20
N ILE A 134 8.56 17.71 -15.16
CA ILE A 134 9.06 17.82 -13.78
C ILE A 134 10.04 16.68 -13.49
N PRO A 135 11.30 16.96 -13.09
CA PRO A 135 12.22 15.90 -12.71
C PRO A 135 11.71 15.12 -11.50
N TYR A 136 12.13 13.86 -11.38
CA TYR A 136 11.89 13.08 -10.17
C TYR A 136 12.53 13.75 -8.94
N PRO A 137 11.96 13.58 -7.74
CA PRO A 137 12.60 14.05 -6.53
C PRO A 137 13.94 13.32 -6.33
N SER A 138 14.84 13.96 -5.58
CA SER A 138 16.19 13.46 -5.36
C SER A 138 16.55 13.43 -3.88
N HIS A 139 17.43 12.49 -3.53
CA HIS A 139 18.14 12.49 -2.27
C HIS A 139 19.63 12.66 -2.55
N ARG A 140 20.21 13.80 -2.16
CA ARG A 140 21.62 14.15 -2.45
C ARG A 140 21.97 14.05 -3.94
N GLY A 141 21.02 14.36 -4.82
CA GLY A 141 21.19 14.28 -6.27
C GLY A 141 20.88 12.92 -6.90
N ASP A 142 20.60 11.89 -6.10
CA ASP A 142 20.16 10.57 -6.58
C ASP A 142 18.63 10.50 -6.65
N THR A 143 18.08 10.27 -7.84
CA THR A 143 16.64 10.14 -8.11
C THR A 143 16.17 8.69 -8.17
N GLU A 144 17.09 7.72 -8.16
CA GLU A 144 16.80 6.32 -8.48
C GLU A 144 15.76 5.72 -7.53
N ILE A 145 15.85 6.02 -6.23
CA ILE A 145 14.91 5.50 -5.22
C ILE A 145 13.46 5.95 -5.51
N TRP A 146 13.28 7.19 -5.95
CA TRP A 146 11.96 7.72 -6.29
C TRP A 146 11.43 7.13 -7.59
N ILE A 147 12.30 6.95 -8.59
CA ILE A 147 11.96 6.29 -9.85
C ILE A 147 11.48 4.85 -9.58
N GLN A 148 12.23 4.11 -8.76
CA GLN A 148 11.86 2.75 -8.38
C GLN A 148 10.52 2.70 -7.63
N TYR A 149 10.30 3.62 -6.69
CA TYR A 149 9.03 3.72 -5.96
C TYR A 149 7.84 3.99 -6.88
N ILE A 150 7.97 4.96 -7.79
CA ILE A 150 6.89 5.33 -8.72
C ILE A 150 6.59 4.18 -9.68
N ARG A 151 7.61 3.53 -10.24
CA ARG A 151 7.44 2.33 -11.08
C ARG A 151 6.76 1.18 -10.34
N ALA A 152 7.03 1.02 -9.05
CA ALA A 152 6.37 0.02 -8.22
C ALA A 152 4.89 0.34 -7.98
N GLU A 153 4.53 1.62 -7.79
CA GLU A 153 3.13 2.06 -7.72
C GLU A 153 2.41 1.86 -9.07
N GLU A 154 3.05 2.20 -10.20
CA GLU A 154 2.52 1.94 -11.55
C GLU A 154 2.26 0.44 -11.78
N ALA A 155 3.21 -0.42 -11.40
CA ALA A 155 3.05 -1.87 -11.50
C ALA A 155 1.89 -2.38 -10.62
N LEU A 156 1.72 -1.81 -9.43
CA LEU A 156 0.60 -2.14 -8.54
C LEU A 156 -0.76 -1.71 -9.11
N VAL A 157 -0.83 -0.52 -9.70
CA VAL A 157 -2.02 -0.03 -10.41
C VAL A 157 -2.33 -0.94 -11.58
N ALA A 158 -1.34 -1.23 -12.43
CA ALA A 158 -1.49 -2.14 -13.57
C ALA A 158 -2.00 -3.52 -13.14
N ALA A 159 -1.44 -4.12 -12.08
CA ALA A 159 -1.91 -5.40 -11.55
C ALA A 159 -3.34 -5.31 -10.99
N THR A 160 -3.72 -4.18 -10.39
CA THR A 160 -5.07 -3.94 -9.87
C THR A 160 -6.09 -3.83 -11.01
N LEU A 161 -5.77 -3.06 -12.05
CA LEU A 161 -6.60 -2.91 -13.24
C LEU A 161 -6.72 -4.23 -14.01
N MET A 162 -5.63 -4.99 -14.12
CA MET A 162 -5.63 -6.32 -14.72
C MET A 162 -6.59 -7.26 -13.99
N LEU A 163 -6.50 -7.29 -12.65
CA LEU A 163 -7.42 -8.11 -11.85
C LEU A 163 -8.88 -7.64 -12.00
N ALA A 164 -9.14 -6.33 -11.98
CA ALA A 164 -10.48 -5.80 -12.16
C ALA A 164 -11.05 -6.18 -13.54
N ALA A 165 -10.23 -6.12 -14.60
CA ALA A 165 -10.62 -6.54 -15.94
C ALA A 165 -10.90 -8.05 -16.02
N LEU A 166 -10.07 -8.89 -15.38
CA LEU A 166 -10.31 -10.33 -15.28
C LEU A 166 -11.64 -10.65 -14.59
N LEU A 167 -11.97 -9.92 -13.51
CA LEU A 167 -13.20 -10.11 -12.74
C LEU A 167 -14.45 -9.63 -13.48
N LYS A 168 -14.34 -8.57 -14.28
CA LYS A 168 -15.42 -8.13 -15.19
C LYS A 168 -15.71 -9.16 -16.28
N GLY A 169 -14.72 -10.00 -16.62
CA GLY A 169 -14.88 -11.07 -17.59
C GLY A 169 -14.59 -10.63 -19.03
N PHE A 170 -14.63 -11.58 -19.95
CA PHE A 170 -14.35 -11.38 -21.36
C PHE A 170 -15.16 -12.36 -22.23
N ASN A 171 -15.31 -12.04 -23.51
CA ASN A 171 -16.22 -12.74 -24.42
C ASN A 171 -15.52 -13.39 -25.63
N SER A 172 -14.18 -13.33 -25.74
CA SER A 172 -13.45 -13.90 -26.87
C SER A 172 -12.14 -14.57 -26.47
N GLU A 173 -11.72 -15.55 -27.25
CA GLU A 173 -10.42 -16.23 -27.12
C GLU A 173 -9.25 -15.26 -27.38
N THR A 174 -9.42 -14.30 -28.30
CA THR A 174 -8.45 -13.22 -28.55
C THR A 174 -8.21 -12.39 -27.28
N THR A 175 -9.27 -12.10 -26.50
CA THR A 175 -9.16 -11.40 -25.22
C THR A 175 -8.45 -12.26 -24.18
N ALA A 176 -8.71 -13.57 -24.13
CA ALA A 176 -8.01 -14.51 -23.25
C ALA A 176 -6.50 -14.54 -23.52
N SER A 177 -6.10 -14.66 -24.79
CA SER A 177 -4.70 -14.62 -25.21
C SER A 177 -4.03 -13.27 -24.88
N SER A 178 -4.78 -12.17 -24.96
CA SER A 178 -4.30 -10.85 -24.54
C SER A 178 -4.05 -10.79 -23.03
N PHE A 179 -4.93 -11.37 -22.21
CA PHE A 179 -4.69 -11.52 -20.78
C PHE A 179 -3.45 -12.36 -20.50
N ASN A 180 -3.28 -13.48 -21.20
CA ASN A 180 -2.13 -14.35 -21.04
C ASN A 180 -0.80 -13.60 -21.26
N TRP A 181 -0.71 -12.89 -22.39
CA TRP A 181 0.46 -12.07 -22.70
C TRP A 181 0.67 -10.95 -21.68
N ASN A 182 -0.37 -10.18 -21.36
CA ASN A 182 -0.25 -9.03 -20.47
C ASN A 182 0.10 -9.43 -19.04
N ILE A 183 -0.43 -10.56 -18.55
CA ILE A 183 -0.06 -11.11 -17.24
C ILE A 183 1.40 -11.53 -17.24
N GLY A 184 1.86 -12.23 -18.28
CA GLY A 184 3.27 -12.66 -18.38
C GLY A 184 4.24 -11.48 -18.49
N ALA A 185 3.89 -10.47 -19.29
CA ALA A 185 4.68 -9.25 -19.43
C ALA A 185 4.76 -8.47 -18.12
N LEU A 186 3.63 -8.31 -17.42
CA LEU A 186 3.59 -7.61 -16.14
C LEU A 186 4.35 -8.36 -15.04
N ASP A 187 4.26 -9.69 -14.99
CA ASP A 187 5.03 -10.53 -14.06
C ASP A 187 6.54 -10.38 -14.28
N ALA A 188 6.98 -10.41 -15.55
CA ALA A 188 8.38 -10.18 -15.90
C ALA A 188 8.87 -8.78 -15.49
N VAL A 189 8.07 -7.74 -15.70
CA VAL A 189 8.38 -6.37 -15.26
C VAL A 189 8.51 -6.30 -13.74
N ILE A 190 7.57 -6.88 -13.00
CA ILE A 190 7.61 -6.86 -11.53
C ILE A 190 8.83 -7.63 -11.00
N THR A 191 9.12 -8.79 -11.58
CA THR A 191 10.28 -9.62 -11.20
C THR A 191 11.58 -8.87 -11.44
N HIS A 192 11.73 -8.23 -12.61
CA HIS A 192 12.90 -7.43 -12.92
C HIS A 192 13.09 -6.25 -11.94
N GLN A 193 12.03 -5.53 -11.61
CA GLN A 193 12.08 -4.45 -10.63
C GLN A 193 12.46 -4.96 -9.22
N LEU A 194 11.98 -6.14 -8.83
CA LEU A 194 12.37 -6.75 -7.56
C LEU A 194 13.85 -7.12 -7.53
N GLU A 195 14.38 -7.69 -8.60
CA GLU A 195 15.81 -7.99 -8.74
C GLU A 195 16.67 -6.72 -8.62
N GLN A 196 16.28 -5.64 -9.32
CA GLN A 196 16.94 -4.34 -9.21
C GLN A 196 16.91 -3.78 -7.78
N SER A 197 15.77 -3.89 -7.10
CA SER A 197 15.62 -3.43 -5.72
C SER A 197 16.48 -4.23 -4.73
N ASN A 198 16.66 -5.54 -4.96
CA ASN A 198 17.46 -6.43 -4.12
C ASN A 198 18.97 -6.21 -4.29
N LEU A 199 19.42 -5.86 -5.50
CA LEU A 199 20.82 -5.52 -5.78
C LEU A 199 21.27 -4.25 -5.06
N CYS A 200 20.33 -3.34 -4.76
CA CYS A 200 20.57 -2.16 -3.93
C CYS A 200 20.57 -2.47 -2.42
N GLN A 201 21.03 -3.66 -2.02
CA GLN A 201 20.81 -4.31 -0.73
C GLN A 201 20.91 -3.40 0.51
N ILE A 202 19.95 -3.59 1.41
CA ILE A 202 19.89 -3.04 2.77
C ILE A 202 21.08 -3.60 3.56
N GLN A 203 22.06 -2.77 3.89
CA GLN A 203 22.93 -3.11 5.01
C GLN A 203 22.06 -3.24 6.26
N PRO A 204 22.22 -4.32 7.06
CA PRO A 204 21.49 -4.45 8.31
C PRO A 204 21.72 -3.22 9.19
N PRO A 205 20.70 -2.77 9.94
CA PRO A 205 20.80 -1.60 10.81
C PRO A 205 21.80 -1.76 11.98
N ASP A 206 22.59 -2.83 12.03
CA ASP A 206 23.55 -3.10 13.11
C ASP A 206 24.84 -2.26 13.04
N GLU A 207 25.09 -1.52 11.94
CA GLU A 207 26.33 -0.72 11.80
C GLU A 207 26.14 0.80 11.74
N LEU A 208 24.91 1.32 11.78
CA LEU A 208 24.67 2.75 11.81
C LEU A 208 23.85 3.10 13.05
N GLY A 209 24.52 3.73 14.03
CA GLY A 209 23.88 4.31 15.21
C GLY A 209 22.65 5.15 14.84
N THR A 210 21.76 5.36 15.82
CA THR A 210 20.49 6.09 15.71
C THR A 210 20.43 7.01 14.49
N VAL A 211 19.77 6.54 13.43
CA VAL A 211 19.62 7.29 12.17
C VAL A 211 18.67 8.44 12.43
N ASP A 212 19.14 9.49 13.13
CA ASP A 212 18.32 10.66 13.49
C ASP A 212 18.11 11.62 12.31
N ASN A 213 18.74 11.35 11.15
CA ASN A 213 18.52 12.10 9.94
C ASN A 213 17.20 11.71 9.26
N PRO A 214 16.20 12.62 9.15
CA PRO A 214 14.90 12.32 8.53
C PRO A 214 15.01 11.89 7.06
N GLU A 215 15.99 12.42 6.32
CA GLU A 215 16.22 12.04 4.93
C GLU A 215 16.73 10.58 4.79
N SER A 216 17.59 10.13 5.71
CA SER A 216 18.05 8.74 5.71
C SER A 216 16.91 7.78 6.06
N LYS A 217 16.04 8.15 7.01
CA LYS A 217 14.81 7.39 7.30
C LYS A 217 13.88 7.33 6.09
N LEU A 218 13.71 8.44 5.37
CA LEU A 218 12.90 8.50 4.14
C LEU A 218 13.41 7.51 3.09
N VAL A 219 14.72 7.47 2.84
CA VAL A 219 15.32 6.54 1.87
C VAL A 219 15.02 5.07 2.23
N ILE A 220 15.21 4.70 3.50
CA ILE A 220 14.93 3.34 3.96
C ILE A 220 13.44 3.02 3.81
N CYS A 221 12.56 3.96 4.20
CA CYS A 221 11.11 3.80 4.07
C CYS A 221 10.67 3.65 2.62
N LEU A 222 11.21 4.44 1.70
CA LEU A 222 10.91 4.34 0.27
C LEU A 222 11.32 2.98 -0.26
N ARG A 223 12.55 2.51 0.03
CA ARG A 223 13.02 1.19 -0.42
C ARG A 223 12.13 0.04 0.06
N ILE A 224 11.79 0.03 1.35
CA ILE A 224 10.92 -1.01 1.91
C ILE A 224 9.52 -0.91 1.29
N THR A 225 8.99 0.31 1.17
CA THR A 225 7.65 0.52 0.59
C THR A 225 7.62 0.09 -0.88
N THR A 226 8.63 0.42 -1.69
CA THR A 226 8.80 -0.05 -3.08
C THR A 226 8.70 -1.57 -3.15
N ARG A 227 9.46 -2.29 -2.32
CA ARG A 227 9.41 -3.76 -2.28
C ARG A 227 8.03 -4.26 -1.86
N VAL A 228 7.41 -3.67 -0.84
CA VAL A 228 6.05 -4.01 -0.39
C VAL A 228 5.02 -3.78 -1.51
N ARG A 229 5.15 -2.72 -2.31
CA ARG A 229 4.28 -2.43 -3.46
C ARG A 229 4.43 -3.47 -4.56
N LEU A 230 5.66 -3.82 -4.93
CA LEU A 230 5.94 -4.86 -5.92
C LEU A 230 5.40 -6.23 -5.48
N MET A 231 5.59 -6.60 -4.21
CA MET A 231 5.03 -7.84 -3.66
C MET A 231 3.49 -7.80 -3.63
N SER A 232 2.89 -6.64 -3.37
CA SER A 232 1.43 -6.46 -3.44
C SER A 232 0.92 -6.62 -4.88
N ALA A 233 1.68 -6.14 -5.86
CA ALA A 233 1.39 -6.31 -7.29
C ALA A 233 1.44 -7.78 -7.69
N ARG A 234 2.49 -8.53 -7.27
CA ARG A 234 2.58 -9.98 -7.45
C ARG A 234 1.38 -10.71 -6.86
N ILE A 235 1.00 -10.41 -5.61
CA ILE A 235 -0.18 -11.05 -5.02
C ILE A 235 -1.43 -10.79 -5.86
N LYS A 236 -1.67 -9.55 -6.30
CA LYS A 236 -2.86 -9.21 -7.12
C LYS A 236 -2.87 -9.95 -8.46
N LEU A 237 -1.71 -10.11 -9.09
CA LEU A 237 -1.57 -10.78 -10.38
C LEU A 237 -1.75 -12.30 -10.26
N HIS A 238 -1.18 -12.91 -9.22
CA HIS A 238 -1.13 -14.37 -9.08
C HIS A 238 -2.29 -14.96 -8.28
N ARG A 239 -2.89 -14.22 -7.34
CA ARG A 239 -3.88 -14.80 -6.38
C ARG A 239 -5.07 -15.44 -7.08
N TYR A 240 -5.53 -14.88 -8.21
CA TYR A 240 -6.66 -15.48 -8.92
C TYR A 240 -6.28 -16.85 -9.48
N ARG A 241 -5.10 -16.96 -10.12
CA ARG A 241 -4.59 -18.24 -10.64
C ARG A 241 -4.26 -19.23 -9.53
N ALA A 242 -3.70 -18.76 -8.41
CA ALA A 242 -3.34 -19.59 -7.27
C ALA A 242 -4.54 -20.26 -6.61
N PHE A 243 -5.73 -19.65 -6.69
CA PHE A 243 -6.92 -20.11 -5.99
C PHE A 243 -8.10 -20.40 -6.93
N ILE A 244 -7.85 -20.52 -8.23
CA ILE A 244 -8.88 -20.71 -9.26
C ILE A 244 -9.65 -22.02 -9.09
N ASP A 245 -9.01 -23.03 -8.50
CA ASP A 245 -9.57 -24.36 -8.27
C ASP A 245 -10.50 -24.40 -7.03
N HIS A 246 -10.73 -23.25 -6.38
CA HIS A 246 -11.54 -23.12 -5.18
C HIS A 246 -12.75 -22.20 -5.44
N PRO A 247 -13.88 -22.76 -5.94
CA PRO A 247 -15.01 -21.98 -6.47
C PRO A 247 -15.72 -21.09 -5.43
N GLN A 248 -15.59 -21.37 -4.13
CA GLN A 248 -16.17 -20.51 -3.07
C GLN A 248 -15.47 -19.14 -2.99
N ILE A 249 -14.21 -19.07 -3.38
CA ILE A 249 -13.42 -17.84 -3.37
C ILE A 249 -13.77 -16.99 -4.59
N LEU A 250 -13.92 -17.64 -5.75
CA LEU A 250 -14.31 -16.99 -6.99
C LEU A 250 -15.63 -16.22 -6.82
N LYS A 251 -16.63 -16.82 -6.16
CA LYS A 251 -17.89 -16.15 -5.82
C LYS A 251 -17.74 -14.89 -4.97
N LYS A 252 -16.72 -14.82 -4.10
CA LYS A 252 -16.42 -13.61 -3.31
C LYS A 252 -15.72 -12.53 -4.14
N PHE A 253 -15.02 -12.90 -5.21
CA PHE A 253 -14.42 -11.93 -6.14
C PHE A 253 -15.43 -11.37 -7.15
N GLU A 254 -16.55 -12.05 -7.37
CA GLU A 254 -17.63 -11.67 -8.31
C GLU A 254 -18.59 -10.58 -7.80
N SER A 255 -18.34 -9.96 -6.63
CA SER A 255 -19.24 -8.93 -6.07
C SER A 255 -19.28 -7.61 -6.86
N LEU A 256 -18.70 -7.57 -8.06
CA LEU A 256 -18.83 -6.49 -9.03
C LEU A 256 -19.92 -6.89 -10.04
N PRO A 257 -20.98 -6.08 -10.25
CA PRO A 257 -22.01 -6.43 -11.21
C PRO A 257 -21.36 -6.57 -12.61
N PRO A 258 -21.58 -7.70 -13.31
CA PRO A 258 -21.09 -7.86 -14.67
C PRO A 258 -21.75 -6.82 -15.57
N SER A 259 -21.03 -6.31 -16.57
CA SER A 259 -21.67 -5.60 -17.68
C SER A 259 -22.52 -6.58 -18.48
N ASP A 260 -23.68 -6.14 -18.98
CA ASP A 260 -24.73 -6.96 -19.59
C ASP A 260 -24.28 -7.83 -20.81
N SER A 261 -23.03 -7.70 -21.27
CA SER A 261 -22.46 -8.44 -22.41
C SER A 261 -21.19 -9.25 -22.11
N SER A 262 -20.64 -9.18 -20.90
CA SER A 262 -19.41 -9.90 -20.53
C SER A 262 -19.69 -11.19 -19.76
N ILE A 263 -18.99 -12.27 -20.09
CA ILE A 263 -19.05 -13.53 -19.33
C ILE A 263 -17.98 -13.46 -18.23
N PRO A 264 -18.36 -13.49 -16.93
CA PRO A 264 -17.39 -13.56 -15.83
C PRO A 264 -16.43 -14.74 -16.00
N LEU A 265 -15.15 -14.54 -15.66
CA LEU A 265 -14.13 -15.58 -15.83
C LEU A 265 -14.50 -16.89 -15.12
N ALA A 266 -15.14 -16.85 -13.95
CA ALA A 266 -15.59 -18.07 -13.27
C ALA A 266 -16.69 -18.83 -14.04
N GLN A 267 -17.54 -18.14 -14.81
CA GLN A 267 -18.52 -18.78 -15.69
C GLN A 267 -17.87 -19.40 -16.92
N VAL A 268 -16.86 -18.73 -17.52
CA VAL A 268 -16.04 -19.30 -18.60
C VAL A 268 -15.42 -20.62 -18.15
N ILE A 269 -14.87 -20.64 -16.94
CA ILE A 269 -14.19 -21.80 -16.34
C ILE A 269 -15.15 -22.96 -16.01
N ASN A 270 -16.41 -22.69 -15.69
CA ASN A 270 -17.41 -23.72 -15.31
C ASN A 270 -18.03 -24.52 -16.48
N GLY A 271 -17.74 -24.18 -17.75
CA GLY A 271 -18.26 -24.97 -18.88
C GLY A 271 -17.48 -26.28 -19.11
N ASN A 272 -18.17 -27.32 -19.61
CA ASN A 272 -17.82 -28.76 -19.84
C ASN A 272 -16.38 -29.22 -20.20
N SER A 273 -15.39 -28.34 -20.34
CA SER A 273 -13.96 -28.66 -20.45
C SER A 273 -13.29 -28.72 -19.07
N SER A 274 -12.07 -29.25 -18.97
CA SER A 274 -11.32 -29.17 -17.71
C SER A 274 -11.03 -27.69 -17.37
N ILE A 275 -11.22 -27.32 -16.10
CA ILE A 275 -10.91 -25.98 -15.55
C ILE A 275 -9.47 -25.57 -15.88
N SER A 276 -8.56 -26.55 -15.93
CA SER A 276 -7.15 -26.38 -16.21
C SER A 276 -6.88 -25.89 -17.64
N ASP A 277 -7.57 -26.43 -18.64
CA ASP A 277 -7.33 -26.09 -20.06
C ASP A 277 -7.75 -24.66 -20.38
N LYS A 278 -8.88 -24.21 -19.83
CA LYS A 278 -9.33 -22.83 -19.97
C LYS A 278 -8.50 -21.84 -19.18
N ALA A 279 -7.99 -22.24 -18.02
CA ALA A 279 -7.09 -21.41 -17.24
C ALA A 279 -5.75 -21.19 -17.97
N ALA A 280 -5.26 -22.17 -18.72
CA ALA A 280 -4.02 -22.04 -19.51
C ALA A 280 -4.15 -21.01 -20.65
N LEU A 281 -5.35 -20.80 -21.20
CA LEU A 281 -5.60 -19.76 -22.20
C LEU A 281 -5.46 -18.34 -21.63
N VAL A 282 -5.68 -18.16 -20.33
CA VAL A 282 -5.68 -16.84 -19.67
C VAL A 282 -4.41 -16.60 -18.87
N PHE A 283 -3.87 -17.63 -18.24
CA PHE A 283 -2.74 -17.52 -17.32
C PHE A 283 -1.51 -18.22 -17.90
N PRO A 284 -0.40 -17.51 -18.10
CA PRO A 284 0.84 -18.11 -18.60
C PRO A 284 1.53 -19.01 -17.56
N LEU A 285 1.10 -18.93 -16.31
CA LEU A 285 1.73 -19.57 -15.16
C LEU A 285 0.82 -20.62 -14.53
N SER A 286 1.42 -21.65 -13.94
CA SER A 286 0.68 -22.71 -13.25
C SER A 286 0.05 -22.23 -11.94
N SER A 287 -0.98 -22.95 -11.49
CA SER A 287 -1.64 -22.72 -10.18
C SER A 287 -0.62 -22.86 -9.04
N ASN A 288 0.18 -23.94 -9.05
CA ASN A 288 1.24 -24.19 -8.05
C ASN A 288 2.31 -23.10 -8.02
N HIS A 289 2.77 -22.64 -9.19
CA HIS A 289 3.74 -21.54 -9.25
C HIS A 289 3.14 -20.26 -8.66
N SER A 290 1.93 -19.92 -9.06
CA SER A 290 1.22 -18.73 -8.55
C SER A 290 0.98 -18.80 -7.04
N HIS A 291 0.67 -19.98 -6.52
CA HIS A 291 0.53 -20.22 -5.09
C HIS A 291 1.83 -19.93 -4.32
N ASN A 292 2.97 -20.45 -4.79
CA ASN A 292 4.27 -20.21 -4.19
C ASN A 292 4.66 -18.72 -4.23
N VAL A 293 4.41 -18.05 -5.36
CA VAL A 293 4.62 -16.61 -5.50
C VAL A 293 3.78 -15.81 -4.50
N CYS A 294 2.51 -16.19 -4.30
CA CYS A 294 1.66 -15.54 -3.30
C CYS A 294 2.19 -15.74 -1.86
N LEU A 295 2.67 -16.93 -1.51
CA LEU A 295 3.27 -17.21 -0.19
C LEU A 295 4.53 -16.37 0.06
N GLU A 296 5.44 -16.38 -0.91
CA GLU A 296 6.69 -15.63 -0.89
C GLU A 296 6.41 -14.12 -0.73
N SER A 297 5.49 -13.61 -1.55
CA SER A 297 5.14 -12.19 -1.57
C SER A 297 4.47 -11.76 -0.27
N ALA A 298 3.54 -12.55 0.28
CA ALA A 298 2.86 -12.22 1.52
C ALA A 298 3.82 -12.24 2.73
N THR A 299 4.74 -13.21 2.77
CA THR A 299 5.81 -13.29 3.77
C THR A 299 6.76 -12.08 3.67
N ALA A 300 7.16 -11.71 2.45
CA ALA A 300 8.04 -10.56 2.21
C ALA A 300 7.39 -9.23 2.61
N ILE A 301 6.07 -9.09 2.43
CA ILE A 301 5.33 -7.92 2.92
C ILE A 301 5.38 -7.87 4.45
N ALA A 302 5.05 -8.96 5.14
CA ALA A 302 5.08 -9.02 6.60
C ALA A 302 6.45 -8.64 7.17
N ALA A 303 7.53 -9.18 6.60
CA ALA A 303 8.90 -8.82 6.99
C ALA A 303 9.22 -7.33 6.75
N GLY A 304 8.80 -6.76 5.61
CA GLY A 304 8.98 -5.33 5.33
C GLY A 304 8.25 -4.44 6.33
N LEU A 305 7.03 -4.82 6.73
CA LEU A 305 6.23 -4.12 7.72
C LEU A 305 6.89 -4.12 9.10
N GLU A 306 7.51 -5.23 9.49
CA GLU A 306 8.26 -5.35 10.75
C GLU A 306 9.45 -4.38 10.79
N VAL A 307 10.19 -4.25 9.68
CA VAL A 307 11.31 -3.30 9.57
C VAL A 307 10.81 -1.85 9.63
N LEU A 308 9.72 -1.49 8.96
CA LEU A 308 9.13 -0.14 9.09
C LEU A 308 8.71 0.14 10.54
N ALA A 309 8.10 -0.86 11.18
CA ALA A 309 7.64 -0.74 12.55
C ALA A 309 8.80 -0.59 13.56
N SER A 310 9.97 -1.19 13.31
CA SER A 310 11.15 -1.03 14.17
C SER A 310 11.82 0.33 14.02
N LEU A 311 11.68 0.96 12.85
CA LEU A 311 12.15 2.34 12.60
C LEU A 311 11.24 3.42 13.21
N GLY A 312 10.10 3.01 13.81
CA GLY A 312 9.06 3.93 14.27
C GLY A 312 8.37 4.68 13.13
N THR A 313 8.47 4.17 11.90
CA THR A 313 7.88 4.80 10.72
C THR A 313 6.59 4.09 10.35
N TYR A 314 5.50 4.84 10.41
CA TYR A 314 4.16 4.36 10.10
C TYR A 314 3.77 4.92 8.73
N THR A 315 4.12 4.22 7.65
CA THR A 315 3.75 4.65 6.29
C THR A 315 2.39 4.09 5.91
N THR A 316 1.45 4.96 5.53
CA THR A 316 0.08 4.58 5.14
C THR A 316 -0.05 3.47 4.08
N PRO A 317 0.78 3.44 3.01
CA PRO A 317 0.88 2.32 2.07
C PRO A 317 0.88 0.92 2.70
N ALA A 318 1.43 0.80 3.91
CA ALA A 318 1.59 -0.44 4.65
C ALA A 318 0.25 -1.11 5.02
N ALA A 319 -0.80 -0.35 5.35
CA ALA A 319 -2.03 -0.93 5.89
C ALA A 319 -2.79 -1.79 4.88
N CYS A 320 -2.93 -1.32 3.64
CA CYS A 320 -3.58 -2.06 2.56
C CYS A 320 -2.78 -3.30 2.17
N SER A 321 -1.44 -3.17 2.10
CA SER A 321 -0.54 -4.28 1.81
C SER A 321 -0.53 -5.32 2.92
N ALA A 322 -0.58 -4.90 4.19
CA ALA A 322 -0.71 -5.79 5.35
C ALA A 322 -2.02 -6.57 5.29
N ASN A 323 -3.13 -5.91 4.99
CA ASN A 323 -4.43 -6.56 4.85
C ASN A 323 -4.43 -7.59 3.70
N LEU A 324 -3.89 -7.20 2.53
CA LEU A 324 -3.75 -8.08 1.38
C LEU A 324 -2.87 -9.30 1.67
N ALA A 325 -1.72 -9.12 2.29
CA ALA A 325 -0.82 -10.19 2.69
C ALA A 325 -1.50 -11.12 3.70
N SER A 326 -2.17 -10.57 4.70
CA SER A 326 -2.81 -11.34 5.77
C SER A 326 -3.94 -12.23 5.24
N PHE A 327 -4.84 -11.68 4.42
CA PHE A 327 -5.85 -12.51 3.73
C PHE A 327 -5.20 -13.57 2.85
N THR A 328 -4.11 -13.25 2.16
CA THR A 328 -3.41 -14.23 1.33
C THR A 328 -2.84 -15.39 2.16
N LEU A 329 -2.20 -15.10 3.30
CA LEU A 329 -1.66 -16.12 4.21
C LEU A 329 -2.75 -17.01 4.80
N MET A 330 -3.88 -16.43 5.22
CA MET A 330 -5.02 -17.21 5.73
C MET A 330 -5.58 -18.15 4.65
N MET A 331 -5.70 -17.65 3.41
CA MET A 331 -6.19 -18.44 2.29
C MET A 331 -5.25 -19.60 1.97
N ILE A 332 -3.93 -19.35 1.90
CA ILE A 332 -2.92 -20.40 1.70
C ILE A 332 -3.03 -21.46 2.79
N SER A 333 -3.05 -21.04 4.05
CA SER A 333 -3.15 -21.96 5.17
C SER A 333 -4.44 -22.79 5.14
N HIS A 334 -5.59 -22.17 4.87
CA HIS A 334 -6.89 -22.84 4.82
C HIS A 334 -6.98 -23.87 3.67
N PHE A 335 -6.52 -23.53 2.47
CA PHE A 335 -6.61 -24.45 1.33
C PHE A 335 -5.56 -25.53 1.35
N GLN A 336 -4.37 -25.24 1.89
CA GLN A 336 -3.43 -26.28 2.22
C GLN A 336 -4.04 -27.22 3.26
N ALA A 337 -4.71 -26.73 4.31
CA ALA A 337 -5.46 -27.52 5.31
C ALA A 337 -6.57 -28.40 4.69
N SER A 338 -7.24 -27.94 3.62
CA SER A 338 -8.32 -28.68 2.98
C SER A 338 -7.87 -29.71 1.93
N ALA A 339 -6.69 -29.53 1.32
CA ALA A 339 -6.20 -30.41 0.25
C ALA A 339 -5.86 -31.84 0.73
N ASP A 340 -5.83 -32.08 2.04
CA ASP A 340 -5.29 -33.32 2.61
C ASP A 340 -6.28 -34.45 2.90
N ALA A 341 -7.40 -34.44 2.17
CA ALA A 341 -8.11 -35.68 1.87
C ALA A 341 -7.38 -36.58 0.83
N LYS A 342 -6.29 -36.14 0.18
CA LYS A 342 -5.70 -36.83 -0.99
C LYS A 342 -4.15 -36.96 -1.09
N GLY A 343 -3.39 -36.88 0.02
CA GLY A 343 -2.09 -37.58 0.11
C GLY A 343 -0.77 -36.83 -0.18
N SER A 344 -0.57 -35.60 0.31
CA SER A 344 0.77 -34.98 0.36
C SER A 344 1.54 -35.32 1.66
N SER A 345 2.87 -35.17 1.66
CA SER A 345 3.75 -35.46 2.80
C SER A 345 3.55 -34.45 3.96
N SER A 346 3.43 -34.95 5.19
CA SER A 346 2.92 -34.15 6.32
C SER A 346 3.88 -33.08 6.87
N SER A 347 5.20 -33.22 6.72
CA SER A 347 6.17 -32.31 7.36
C SER A 347 6.27 -30.94 6.68
N THR A 348 6.40 -30.91 5.35
CA THR A 348 6.47 -29.64 4.57
C THR A 348 5.22 -28.80 4.74
N ARG A 349 4.09 -29.43 5.08
CA ARG A 349 2.80 -28.76 5.28
C ARG A 349 2.68 -28.10 6.65
N LEU A 350 3.11 -28.79 7.71
CA LEU A 350 3.19 -28.19 9.04
C LEU A 350 4.13 -26.98 9.02
N ASP A 351 5.21 -27.04 8.25
CA ASP A 351 6.14 -25.92 8.06
C ASP A 351 5.47 -24.70 7.41
N VAL A 352 4.68 -24.91 6.33
CA VAL A 352 3.99 -23.79 5.66
C VAL A 352 2.87 -23.23 6.54
N GLN A 353 2.09 -24.06 7.22
CA GLN A 353 1.04 -23.60 8.13
C GLN A 353 1.62 -22.79 9.29
N TYR A 354 2.71 -23.29 9.89
CA TYR A 354 3.45 -22.57 10.91
C TYR A 354 4.00 -21.23 10.39
N GLN A 355 4.58 -21.22 9.18
CA GLN A 355 5.04 -20.00 8.54
C GLN A 355 3.89 -19.01 8.31
N CYS A 356 2.74 -19.46 7.81
CA CYS A 356 1.56 -18.62 7.61
C CYS A 356 1.08 -18.01 8.93
N LYS A 357 0.95 -18.82 10.00
CA LYS A 357 0.57 -18.33 11.34
C LYS A 357 1.57 -17.30 11.86
N LYS A 358 2.87 -17.58 11.77
CA LYS A 358 3.94 -16.66 12.21
C LYS A 358 3.86 -15.32 11.47
N GLN A 359 3.78 -15.34 10.14
CA GLN A 359 3.78 -14.13 9.32
C GLN A 359 2.47 -13.33 9.44
N LEU A 360 1.35 -14.02 9.65
CA LEU A 360 0.06 -13.39 9.95
C LEU A 360 0.14 -12.60 11.26
N ASN A 361 0.73 -13.17 12.31
CA ASN A 361 0.94 -12.48 13.59
C ASN A 361 1.80 -11.22 13.42
N VAL A 362 2.87 -11.29 12.62
CA VAL A 362 3.71 -10.12 12.32
C VAL A 362 2.91 -9.04 11.61
N ALA A 363 2.11 -9.39 10.59
CA ALA A 363 1.29 -8.43 9.86
C ALA A 363 0.18 -7.80 10.73
N ILE A 364 -0.46 -8.58 11.60
CA ILE A 364 -1.47 -8.08 12.56
C ILE A 364 -0.83 -7.15 13.59
N SER A 365 0.35 -7.51 14.12
CA SER A 365 1.11 -6.66 15.05
C SER A 365 1.54 -5.34 14.41
N ALA A 366 1.97 -5.39 13.14
CA ALA A 366 2.26 -4.17 12.39
C ALA A 366 1.02 -3.28 12.26
N LEU A 367 -0.15 -3.84 11.93
CA LEU A 367 -1.43 -3.11 11.84
C LEU A 367 -1.90 -2.53 13.17
N ASP A 368 -1.61 -3.21 14.29
CA ASP A 368 -1.97 -2.73 15.62
C ASP A 368 -1.40 -1.34 15.89
N LYS A 369 -0.13 -1.13 15.53
CA LYS A 369 0.55 0.15 15.69
C LYS A 369 -0.11 1.30 14.91
N PHE A 370 -0.79 1.01 13.78
CA PHE A 370 -1.57 1.98 13.02
C PHE A 370 -3.00 2.16 13.56
N SER A 371 -3.60 1.09 14.06
CA SER A 371 -5.02 1.05 14.45
C SER A 371 -5.38 2.01 15.58
N ASN A 372 -4.40 2.40 16.39
CA ASN A 372 -4.61 3.31 17.52
C ASN A 372 -4.90 4.76 17.11
N ALA A 373 -4.50 5.18 15.89
CA ALA A 373 -4.71 6.56 15.41
C ALA A 373 -5.76 6.66 14.27
N PHE A 374 -6.16 5.52 13.69
CA PHE A 374 -6.89 5.49 12.44
C PHE A 374 -8.07 4.51 12.50
N GLY A 375 -9.28 5.07 12.62
CA GLY A 375 -10.52 4.31 12.81
C GLY A 375 -10.79 3.26 11.73
N PHE A 376 -10.56 3.58 10.45
CA PHE A 376 -10.73 2.63 9.36
C PHE A 376 -9.70 1.49 9.42
N VAL A 377 -8.43 1.79 9.77
CA VAL A 377 -7.40 0.76 9.96
C VAL A 377 -7.73 -0.14 11.15
N LYS A 378 -8.30 0.42 12.23
CA LYS A 378 -8.81 -0.35 13.37
C LYS A 378 -9.93 -1.31 12.97
N ALA A 379 -10.87 -0.86 12.14
CA ALA A 379 -11.93 -1.70 11.61
C ALA A 379 -11.36 -2.84 10.74
N LEU A 380 -10.41 -2.53 9.85
CA LEU A 380 -9.72 -3.54 9.01
C LEU A 380 -8.99 -4.58 9.86
N LYS A 381 -8.24 -4.16 10.89
CA LYS A 381 -7.59 -5.07 11.84
C LYS A 381 -8.63 -5.96 12.53
N GLY A 382 -9.75 -5.39 13.00
CA GLY A 382 -10.80 -6.16 13.67
C GLY A 382 -11.41 -7.24 12.78
N GLN A 383 -11.69 -6.92 11.51
CA GLN A 383 -12.15 -7.89 10.52
C GLN A 383 -11.10 -8.98 10.29
N LEU A 384 -9.82 -8.60 10.19
CA LEU A 384 -8.73 -9.53 9.97
C LEU A 384 -8.55 -10.49 11.15
N VAL A 385 -8.53 -9.99 12.39
CA VAL A 385 -8.44 -10.83 13.60
C VAL A 385 -9.62 -11.78 13.69
N THR A 386 -10.83 -11.31 13.41
CA THR A 386 -12.04 -12.16 13.38
C THR A 386 -11.89 -13.30 12.37
N ALA A 387 -11.39 -12.99 11.17
CA ALA A 387 -11.14 -14.01 10.14
C ALA A 387 -10.03 -14.98 10.54
N ALA A 388 -8.95 -14.49 11.16
CA ALA A 388 -7.81 -15.30 11.58
C ALA A 388 -8.16 -16.27 12.70
N VAL A 389 -8.99 -15.83 13.67
CA VAL A 389 -9.55 -16.69 14.72
C VAL A 389 -10.45 -17.76 14.11
N ALA A 390 -11.30 -17.40 13.15
CA ALA A 390 -12.15 -18.37 12.45
C ALA A 390 -11.36 -19.42 11.62
N CYS A 391 -10.08 -19.17 11.35
CA CYS A 391 -9.18 -20.10 10.67
C CYS A 391 -8.23 -20.85 11.62
N ASP A 392 -8.35 -20.70 12.94
CA ASP A 392 -7.42 -21.24 13.96
C ASP A 392 -5.96 -20.78 13.77
N LEU A 393 -5.77 -19.59 13.18
CA LEU A 393 -4.46 -19.00 12.89
C LEU A 393 -4.08 -17.88 13.85
N TYR A 394 -4.98 -17.48 14.75
CA TYR A 394 -4.73 -16.41 15.70
C TYR A 394 -5.38 -16.71 17.04
N ASP A 395 -4.59 -16.61 18.11
CA ASP A 395 -5.04 -16.82 19.48
C ASP A 395 -5.33 -15.46 20.11
N ALA A 396 -6.61 -15.05 20.13
CA ALA A 396 -7.00 -13.72 20.61
C ALA A 396 -6.62 -13.47 22.09
N THR A 397 -6.44 -14.54 22.87
CA THR A 397 -6.12 -14.51 24.30
C THR A 397 -4.71 -14.03 24.62
N SER A 398 -3.77 -14.03 23.67
CA SER A 398 -2.37 -13.65 23.92
C SER A 398 -2.05 -12.18 23.69
N SER A 399 -3.06 -11.31 23.51
CA SER A 399 -2.87 -9.89 23.17
C SER A 399 -3.45 -8.89 24.20
N THR A 400 -3.85 -9.39 25.38
CA THR A 400 -4.39 -8.57 26.48
C THR A 400 -3.45 -8.43 27.68
N GLU A 401 -2.24 -8.99 27.59
CA GLU A 401 -1.17 -8.81 28.56
C GLU A 401 0.02 -8.21 27.82
N ASP A 402 0.07 -6.87 27.70
CA ASP A 402 1.29 -6.04 27.65
C ASP A 402 0.96 -4.53 27.59
#